data_AF-H0FUM1-F1
#
_entry.id   AF-H0FUM1-F1
#
_cell.length_a   1.000
_cell.length_b   1.000
_cell.length_c   1.000
_cell.angle_alpha   90.00
_cell.angle_beta   90.00
_cell.angle_gamma   90.00
#
_symmetry.space_group_name_H-M   'P 1'
#
loop_
_entity.id
_entity.type
_entity.pdbx_description
1 polymer ?
#
loop_
_entity_poly.entity_id
_entity_poly.type
_entity_poly.pdbx_seq_one_letter_code
_entity_poly.pdbx_strand_id
1 'polypeptide(L)' 'MELGTEGKYRDVKSTREAVECLLQRWPRRDGPALAAAKRVCLQALEGKVKTERARRAFIKAAEEAHISIRSH' A
#
# COMPACT_ATOMS: atom_id res chain seq x y z
N MET A 1 2.04 -16.42 -26.81
CA MET A 1 2.31 -15.07 -26.27
C MET A 1 1.11 -14.66 -25.44
N GLU A 2 1.15 -14.14 -24.22
CA GLU A 2 2.16 -13.88 -23.19
C GLU A 2 1.32 -13.80 -21.91
N LEU A 3 1.41 -14.80 -21.03
CA LEU A 3 0.80 -14.70 -19.70
C LEU A 3 1.78 -13.90 -18.85
N GLY A 4 1.57 -12.58 -18.78
CA GLY A 4 2.32 -11.68 -17.92
C GLY A 4 2.19 -12.12 -16.46
N THR A 5 3.10 -12.96 -16.01
CA THR A 5 3.22 -13.45 -14.64
C THR A 5 3.82 -12.36 -13.76
N GLU A 6 3.03 -11.33 -13.42
CA GLU A 6 3.49 -10.35 -12.43
C GLU A 6 2.52 -10.18 -11.27
N GLY A 7 2.07 -11.31 -10.72
CA GLY A 7 1.69 -11.42 -9.32
C GLY A 7 2.92 -11.43 -8.41
N LYS A 8 3.79 -10.42 -8.47
CA LYS A 8 4.94 -10.31 -7.54
C LYS A 8 4.43 -9.86 -6.17
N TYR A 9 4.04 -10.82 -5.34
CA TYR A 9 3.81 -10.61 -3.91
C TYR A 9 5.09 -10.03 -3.30
N ARG A 10 5.07 -8.75 -2.93
CA ARG A 10 6.20 -8.10 -2.26
C ARG A 10 5.84 -7.95 -0.81
N ASP A 11 6.65 -8.53 0.05
CA ASP A 11 6.49 -8.38 1.49
C ASP A 11 6.86 -6.94 1.87
N VAL A 12 5.87 -6.17 2.29
CA VAL A 12 6.08 -4.77 2.68
C VAL A 12 6.53 -4.75 4.14
N LYS A 13 7.83 -4.91 4.36
CA LYS A 13 8.44 -4.87 5.70
C LYS A 13 8.62 -3.45 6.23
N SER A 14 8.60 -2.47 5.34
CA SER A 14 8.87 -1.08 5.65
C SER A 14 7.83 -0.14 5.09
N THR A 15 7.56 0.93 5.84
CA THR A 15 6.66 2.01 5.42
C THR A 15 7.07 2.61 4.07
N ARG A 16 8.37 2.65 3.76
CA ARG A 16 8.91 3.15 2.49
C ARG A 16 8.47 2.29 1.31
N GLU A 17 8.61 0.97 1.44
CA GLU A 17 8.12 0.03 0.43
C GLU A 17 6.60 0.12 0.28
N ALA A 18 5.86 0.38 1.36
CA ALA A 18 4.43 0.59 1.31
C ALA A 18 4.08 1.79 0.41
N VAL A 19 4.74 2.94 0.62
CA VAL A 19 4.53 4.15 -0.19
C VAL A 19 4.88 3.91 -1.65
N GLU A 20 6.03 3.28 -1.93
CA GLU A 20 6.46 2.98 -3.30
C GLU A 20 5.44 2.08 -4.01
N CYS A 21 4.90 1.09 -3.30
CA CYS A 21 3.85 0.21 -3.81
C CYS A 21 2.55 0.99 -4.12
N LEU A 22 2.13 1.90 -3.22
CA LEU A 22 0.96 2.78 -3.41
C LEU A 22 1.12 3.77 -4.56
N LEU A 23 2.34 4.16 -4.92
CA LEU A 23 2.62 5.15 -5.98
C LEU A 23 2.83 4.49 -7.34
N GLN A 24 3.64 3.43 -7.38
CA GLN A 24 4.08 2.84 -8.64
C GLN A 24 3.20 1.69 -9.12
N ARG A 25 2.70 0.86 -8.20
CA ARG A 25 2.07 -0.43 -8.55
C ARG A 25 0.57 -0.45 -8.33
N TRP A 26 0.02 0.62 -7.74
CA TRP A 26 -1.40 0.66 -7.43
C TRP A 26 -2.24 0.83 -8.70
N PRO A 27 -3.10 -0.15 -9.05
CA PRO A 27 -3.89 -0.12 -10.28
C PRO A 27 -4.95 0.99 -10.27
N ARG A 28 -5.52 1.27 -9.10
CA ARG A 28 -6.59 2.28 -8.93
C ARG A 28 -6.06 3.51 -8.22
N ARG A 29 -5.64 4.52 -8.97
CA ARG A 29 -5.05 5.76 -8.41
C ARG A 29 -6.07 6.73 -7.81
N ASP A 30 -7.36 6.46 -8.02
CA ASP A 30 -8.47 7.30 -7.56
C ASP A 30 -9.26 6.59 -6.47
N GLY A 31 -9.02 7.02 -5.23
CA GLY A 31 -9.72 6.55 -4.04
C GLY A 31 -9.34 7.38 -2.81
N PRO A 32 -10.31 7.86 -2.00
CA PRO A 32 -10.01 8.59 -0.76
C PRO A 32 -9.19 7.75 0.21
N ALA A 33 -9.37 6.42 0.23
CA ALA A 33 -8.56 5.54 1.05
C ALA A 33 -7.10 5.49 0.60
N LEU A 34 -6.82 5.51 -0.71
CA LEU A 34 -5.46 5.56 -1.24
C LEU A 34 -4.73 6.85 -0.86
N ALA A 35 -5.40 7.99 -0.98
CA ALA A 35 -4.84 9.29 -0.59
C ALA A 35 -4.53 9.33 0.92
N ALA A 36 -5.43 8.78 1.74
CA ALA A 36 -5.21 8.63 3.18
C ALA A 36 -4.03 7.69 3.46
N ALA A 37 -3.95 6.53 2.81
CA ALA A 37 -2.86 5.58 2.98
C ALA A 37 -1.50 6.21 2.65
N LYS A 38 -1.37 6.92 1.52
CA LYS A 38 -0.14 7.64 1.14
C LYS A 38 0.27 8.64 2.23
N ARG A 39 -0.66 9.46 2.71
CA ARG A 39 -0.39 10.46 3.77
C ARG A 39 0.03 9.81 5.09
N VAL A 40 -0.63 8.73 5.50
CA VAL A 40 -0.31 8.05 6.77
C VAL A 40 1.02 7.31 6.66
N CYS A 41 1.31 6.67 5.53
CA CYS A 41 2.61 6.05 5.29
C CYS A 41 3.74 7.08 5.25
N LEU A 42 3.55 8.25 4.65
CA LEU A 42 4.54 9.34 4.72
C LEU A 42 4.78 9.81 6.16
N GLN A 43 3.71 10.03 6.93
CA GLN A 43 3.86 10.39 8.35
C GLN A 43 4.56 9.30 9.17
N ALA A 44 4.35 8.02 8.85
CA ALA A 44 5.03 6.93 9.53
C ALA A 44 6.51 6.84 9.16
N LEU A 45 6.90 7.25 7.94
CA LEU A 45 8.30 7.43 7.56
C LEU A 45 8.97 8.57 8.32
N GLU A 46 8.24 9.66 8.54
CA GLU A 46 8.71 10.79 9.35
C GLU A 46 8.69 10.49 10.86
N GLY A 47 8.25 9.30 11.29
CA GLY A 47 8.10 8.95 12.71
C GLY A 47 6.95 9.66 13.42
N LYS A 48 6.10 10.40 12.69
CA LYS A 48 4.96 11.16 13.23
C LYS A 48 3.78 10.28 13.62
N VAL A 49 3.62 9.11 12.99
CA VAL A 49 2.56 8.14 13.33
C VAL A 49 3.11 6.72 13.39
N LYS A 50 2.48 5.87 14.21
CA LYS A 50 2.89 4.47 14.35
C LYS A 50 2.67 3.68 13.06
N THR A 51 3.57 2.73 12.79
CA THR A 51 3.51 1.78 11.66
C THR A 51 2.17 1.04 11.59
N GLU A 52 1.57 0.74 12.75
CA GLU A 52 0.26 0.09 12.86
C GLU A 52 -0.89 0.93 12.26
N ARG A 53 -0.81 2.27 12.38
CA ARG A 53 -1.77 3.19 11.72
C ARG A 53 -1.58 3.18 10.21
N ALA A 54 -0.33 3.20 9.74
CA ALA A 54 -0.01 3.10 8.31
C ALA A 54 -0.51 1.78 7.72
N ARG A 55 -0.33 0.66 8.44
CA ARG A 55 -0.80 -0.67 8.02
C ARG A 55 -2.32 -0.71 7.86
N ARG A 56 -3.08 -0.18 8.84
CA ARG A 56 -4.55 -0.09 8.75
C ARG A 56 -5.02 0.78 7.58
N ALA A 57 -4.39 1.92 7.36
CA ALA A 57 -4.72 2.79 6.23
C ALA A 57 -4.44 2.11 4.88
N PHE A 58 -3.31 1.39 4.79
CA PHE A 58 -2.93 0.62 3.61
C PHE A 58 -3.91 -0.52 3.33
N ILE A 59 -4.36 -1.26 4.35
CA ILE A 59 -5.37 -2.32 4.21
C ILE A 59 -6.68 -1.75 3.66
N LYS A 60 -7.18 -0.65 4.23
CA LYS A 60 -8.38 0.03 3.72
C LYS A 60 -8.26 0.45 2.26
N ALA A 61 -7.11 1.01 1.88
CA ALA A 61 -6.87 1.37 0.49
C ALA A 61 -6.90 0.14 -0.42
N ALA A 62 -6.35 -0.99 0.03
CA ALA A 62 -6.32 -2.22 -0.75
C ALA A 62 -7.71 -2.82 -0.88
N GLU A 63 -8.52 -2.82 0.18
CA GLU A 63 -9.93 -3.25 0.11
C GLU A 63 -10.71 -2.40 -0.91
N GLU A 64 -10.56 -1.08 -0.90
CA GLU A 64 -11.23 -0.16 -1.84
C GLU A 64 -10.75 -0.34 -3.30
N ALA A 65 -9.52 -0.81 -3.48
CA ALA A 65 -8.93 -1.13 -4.77
C ALA A 65 -9.10 -2.61 -5.18
N HIS A 66 -9.80 -3.42 -4.38
CA HIS A 66 -9.93 -4.87 -4.55
C HIS A 66 -8.57 -5.59 -4.69
N ILE A 67 -7.56 -5.12 -3.95
CA ILE A 67 -6.21 -5.71 -3.89
C ILE A 67 -6.13 -6.67 -2.71
N SER A 68 -5.82 -7.94 -2.99
CA SER A 68 -5.60 -8.95 -1.97
C SER A 68 -4.23 -8.78 -1.31
N ILE A 69 -4.20 -8.29 -0.07
CA ILE A 69 -2.97 -8.27 0.74
C ILE A 69 -2.89 -9.56 1.56
N ARG A 70 -1.82 -10.33 1.41
CA ARG A 70 -1.46 -11.39 2.37
C ARG A 70 -0.48 -10.81 3.40
N SER A 71 -0.89 -10.76 4.66
CA SER A 71 0.01 -10.60 5.80
C SER A 71 0.29 -11.98 6.38
N HIS A 72 1.53 -12.47 6.22
CA HIS A 72 2.06 -13.60 7.00
C HIS A 72 2.64 -13.08 8.32
#